data_AF-A0A957W766-F1
#
_entry.id   AF-A0A957W766-F1
#
_cell.length_a   1.000
_cell.length_b   1.000
_cell.length_c   1.000
_cell.angle_alpha   90.00
_cell.angle_beta   90.00
_cell.angle_gamma   90.00
#
_symmetry.space_group_name_H-M   'P 1'
#
loop_
_entity.id
_entity.type
_entity.pdbx_description
1 polymer ?
#
loop_
_entity_poly.entity_id
_entity_poly.type
_entity_poly.pdbx_seq_one_letter_code
_entity_poly.pdbx_strand_id
1 'polypeptide(L)'
;MSPDLTLLGSLGTLSVIYLLYILAKLSQRLGAVEKMYPYYRYYYVANLFIVVGTVSHLMIARAALSPEGFPNWLVAPWFILLANYLPLTIGVTIGLFVTWRYWSWLITEYARQ
;
A
#
# COMPACT_ATOMS: atom_id res chain seq x y z
N MET A 1 -16.82 -18.83 -1.74
CA MET A 1 -16.65 -17.36 -1.88
C MET A 1 -16.63 -17.08 -3.37
N SER A 2 -17.58 -16.29 -3.89
CA SER A 2 -17.75 -16.13 -5.35
C SER A 2 -16.48 -15.51 -5.99
N PRO A 3 -16.07 -15.97 -7.18
CA PRO A 3 -14.84 -15.51 -7.85
C PRO A 3 -14.83 -13.99 -8.11
N ASP A 4 -16.00 -13.39 -8.20
CA ASP A 4 -16.25 -11.96 -8.45
C ASP A 4 -15.74 -11.08 -7.29
N LEU A 5 -15.91 -11.53 -6.04
CA LEU A 5 -15.46 -10.78 -4.85
C LEU A 5 -13.93 -10.76 -4.74
N THR A 6 -13.28 -11.88 -5.08
CA THR A 6 -11.82 -11.98 -5.11
C THR A 6 -11.19 -11.12 -6.21
N LEU A 7 -11.86 -11.00 -7.36
CA LEU A 7 -11.43 -10.10 -8.44
C LEU A 7 -11.52 -8.63 -8.00
N LEU A 8 -12.63 -8.23 -7.36
CA LEU A 8 -12.81 -6.87 -6.86
C LEU A 8 -11.77 -6.48 -5.80
N GLY A 9 -11.48 -7.39 -4.84
CA GLY A 9 -10.46 -7.15 -3.82
C GLY A 9 -9.03 -7.04 -4.38
N SER A 10 -8.72 -7.85 -5.39
CA SER A 10 -7.43 -7.81 -6.09
C SER A 10 -7.28 -6.53 -6.93
N LEU A 11 -8.35 -6.10 -7.60
CA LEU A 11 -8.38 -4.84 -8.35
C LEU A 11 -8.24 -3.62 -7.43
N GLY A 12 -8.86 -3.66 -6.24
CA GLY A 12 -8.72 -2.60 -5.25
C GLY A 12 -7.27 -2.42 -4.79
N THR A 13 -6.61 -3.53 -4.44
CA THR A 13 -5.20 -3.49 -4.00
C THR A 13 -4.25 -3.08 -5.13
N LEU A 14 -4.45 -3.59 -6.35
CA LEU A 14 -3.70 -3.15 -7.53
C LEU A 14 -3.87 -1.65 -7.81
N SER A 15 -5.08 -1.13 -7.65
CA SER A 15 -5.35 0.31 -7.82
C SER A 15 -4.57 1.13 -6.81
N VAL A 16 -4.52 0.73 -5.53
CA VAL A 16 -3.75 1.44 -4.49
C VAL A 16 -2.25 1.41 -4.80
N ILE A 17 -1.71 0.27 -5.24
CA ILE A 17 -0.30 0.14 -5.67
C ILE A 17 0.00 1.11 -6.82
N TYR A 18 -0.88 1.16 -7.82
CA TYR A 18 -0.74 2.04 -8.97
C TYR A 18 -0.83 3.52 -8.59
N LEU A 19 -1.76 3.86 -7.69
CA LEU A 19 -1.97 5.22 -7.20
C LEU A 19 -0.76 5.72 -6.42
N LEU A 20 -0.20 4.89 -5.52
CA LEU A 20 1.06 5.20 -4.82
C LEU A 20 2.24 5.31 -5.77
N TYR A 21 2.29 4.53 -6.83
CA TYR A 21 3.33 4.64 -7.85
C TYR A 21 3.25 5.97 -8.61
N ILE A 22 2.05 6.41 -9.00
CA ILE A 22 1.83 7.74 -9.61
C ILE A 22 2.24 8.84 -8.63
N LEU A 23 1.79 8.75 -7.37
CA LEU A 23 2.15 9.72 -6.33
C LEU A 23 3.66 9.80 -6.12
N ALA A 24 4.36 8.66 -6.10
CA ALA A 24 5.81 8.61 -6.00
C ALA A 24 6.49 9.35 -7.16
N LYS A 25 6.04 9.12 -8.39
CA LYS A 25 6.54 9.81 -9.60
C LYS A 25 6.27 11.31 -9.56
N LEU A 26 5.07 11.70 -9.13
CA LEU A 26 4.66 13.10 -9.06
C LEU A 26 5.44 13.85 -7.96
N SER A 27 5.55 13.27 -6.77
CA SER A 27 6.40 13.79 -5.68
C SER A 27 7.88 13.84 -6.06
N GLN A 28 8.39 12.89 -6.85
CA GLN A 28 9.76 12.94 -7.37
C GLN A 28 9.97 14.14 -8.30
N ARG A 29 9.03 14.41 -9.21
CA ARG A 29 9.11 15.56 -10.12
C ARG A 29 9.01 16.89 -9.36
N LEU A 30 8.06 17.01 -8.43
CA LEU A 30 7.92 18.20 -7.59
C LEU A 30 9.16 18.44 -6.72
N GLY A 31 9.67 17.39 -6.06
CA GLY A 31 10.88 17.49 -5.24
C GLY A 31 12.13 17.89 -6.03
N ALA A 32 12.23 17.51 -7.31
CA ALA A 32 13.31 17.94 -8.18
C ALA A 32 13.23 19.44 -8.54
N VAL A 33 12.01 19.98 -8.70
CA VAL A 33 11.79 21.41 -8.98
C VAL A 33 12.03 22.25 -7.73
N GLU A 34 11.56 21.81 -6.57
CA GLU A 34 11.66 22.58 -5.31
C GLU A 34 12.97 22.35 -4.52
N LYS A 35 13.88 21.51 -5.02
CA LYS A 35 15.10 21.08 -4.28
C LYS A 35 14.78 20.55 -2.87
N MET A 36 13.60 19.97 -2.65
CA MET A 36 13.22 19.39 -1.37
C MET A 36 13.95 18.06 -1.13
N TYR A 37 14.15 17.74 0.16
CA TYR A 37 14.78 16.49 0.61
C TYR A 37 14.07 15.25 0.01
N PRO A 38 14.78 14.16 -0.34
CA PRO A 38 14.25 13.05 -1.14
C PRO A 38 13.29 12.12 -0.39
N TYR A 39 12.18 12.65 0.11
CA TYR A 39 11.12 11.91 0.80
C TYR A 39 10.38 10.92 -0.13
N TYR A 40 10.59 11.00 -1.45
CA TYR A 40 10.05 10.02 -2.41
C TYR A 40 10.47 8.57 -2.10
N ARG A 41 11.58 8.36 -1.38
CA ARG A 41 12.05 7.02 -0.97
C ARG A 41 11.03 6.32 -0.05
N TYR A 42 10.31 7.07 0.77
CA TYR A 42 9.30 6.51 1.67
C TYR A 42 8.07 5.97 0.93
N TYR A 43 7.76 6.48 -0.27
CA TYR A 43 6.73 5.87 -1.11
C TYR A 43 7.13 4.47 -1.60
N TYR A 44 8.41 4.25 -1.92
CA TYR A 44 8.88 2.92 -2.30
C TYR A 44 8.83 1.94 -1.11
N VAL A 45 9.17 2.41 0.10
CA VAL A 45 9.02 1.62 1.32
C VAL A 45 7.55 1.29 1.58
N ALA A 46 6.65 2.27 1.48
CA ALA A 46 5.21 2.06 1.60
C ALA A 46 4.70 1.02 0.58
N ASN A 47 5.15 1.13 -0.67
CA ASN A 47 4.76 0.22 -1.74
C ASN A 47 5.25 -1.21 -1.48
N LEU A 48 6.49 -1.37 -0.99
CA LEU A 48 7.02 -2.68 -0.56
C LEU A 48 6.11 -3.33 0.50
N PHE A 49 5.70 -2.56 1.51
CA PHE A 49 4.81 -3.04 2.57
C PHE A 49 3.44 -3.47 2.04
N ILE A 50 2.84 -2.71 1.12
CA ILE A 50 1.56 -3.07 0.51
C ILE A 50 1.68 -4.30 -0.39
N VAL A 51 2.77 -4.43 -1.15
CA VAL A 51 3.03 -5.62 -1.96
C VAL A 51 3.15 -6.85 -1.08
N VAL A 52 3.91 -6.79 0.02
CA VAL A 52 4.04 -7.89 0.98
C VAL A 52 2.69 -8.26 1.60
N GLY A 53 1.88 -7.27 1.98
CA GLY A 53 0.52 -7.50 2.50
C GLY A 53 -0.40 -8.16 1.46
N THR A 54 -0.31 -7.73 0.20
CA THR A 54 -1.11 -8.27 -0.90
C THR A 54 -0.72 -9.71 -1.25
N VAL A 55 0.59 -10.00 -1.30
CA VAL A 55 1.09 -11.38 -1.52
C VAL A 55 0.62 -12.30 -0.39
N SER A 56 0.72 -11.85 0.86
CA SER A 56 0.22 -12.60 2.01
C SER A 56 -1.28 -12.82 1.93
N HIS A 57 -2.06 -11.81 1.52
CA HIS A 57 -3.50 -11.95 1.28
C HIS A 57 -3.80 -13.01 0.22
N LEU A 58 -3.07 -13.01 -0.90
CA LEU A 58 -3.25 -14.01 -1.95
C LEU A 58 -2.95 -15.42 -1.44
N MET A 59 -1.89 -15.60 -0.65
CA MET A 59 -1.57 -16.90 -0.04
C MET A 59 -2.65 -17.37 0.93
N ILE A 60 -3.16 -16.49 1.79
CA ILE A 60 -4.27 -16.79 2.72
C ILE A 60 -5.54 -17.15 1.94
N ALA A 61 -5.89 -16.39 0.90
CA ALA A 61 -7.06 -16.65 0.07
C ALA A 61 -6.95 -17.99 -0.66
N ARG A 62 -5.76 -18.35 -1.15
CA ARG A 62 -5.49 -19.67 -1.75
C ARG A 62 -5.61 -20.80 -0.72
N ALA A 63 -5.03 -20.62 0.48
CA ALA A 63 -5.13 -21.60 1.56
C ALA A 63 -6.58 -21.84 2.03
N ALA A 64 -7.41 -20.81 2.04
CA ALA A 64 -8.83 -20.92 2.37
C ALA A 64 -9.66 -21.63 1.28
N LEU A 65 -9.27 -21.53 0.01
CA LEU A 65 -9.98 -22.15 -1.11
C LEU A 65 -9.54 -23.61 -1.38
N SER A 66 -8.32 -23.98 -1.04
CA SER A 66 -7.79 -25.34 -1.22
C SER A 66 -6.93 -25.74 -0.03
N PRO A 67 -7.55 -26.25 1.06
CA PRO A 67 -6.85 -26.56 2.30
C PRO A 67 -5.81 -27.69 2.17
N GLU A 68 -5.91 -28.54 1.15
CA GLU A 68 -5.18 -29.81 1.04
C GLU A 68 -3.67 -29.71 0.78
N GLY A 69 -3.11 -28.49 0.70
CA GLY A 69 -1.68 -28.29 0.48
C GLY A 69 -1.05 -27.18 1.34
N PHE A 70 -1.83 -26.55 2.24
CA PHE A 70 -1.34 -25.40 3.00
C PHE A 70 -1.25 -25.69 4.50
N PRO A 71 -0.19 -25.22 5.17
CA PRO A 71 -0.08 -25.33 6.62
C PRO A 71 -1.23 -24.61 7.32
N ASN A 72 -1.80 -25.23 8.36
CA ASN A 72 -2.95 -24.67 9.08
C ASN A 72 -2.67 -23.30 9.75
N TRP A 73 -1.40 -22.98 10.00
CA TRP A 73 -0.97 -21.68 10.54
C TRP A 73 -1.13 -20.52 9.55
N LEU A 74 -1.23 -20.79 8.24
CA LEU A 74 -1.40 -19.74 7.23
C LEU A 74 -2.77 -19.05 7.31
N VAL A 75 -3.77 -19.73 7.84
CA VAL A 75 -5.14 -19.21 8.02
C VAL A 75 -5.37 -18.79 9.48
N ALA A 76 -4.33 -18.82 10.31
CA ALA A 76 -4.45 -18.46 11.72
C ALA A 76 -4.75 -16.95 11.88
N PRO A 77 -5.62 -16.54 12.81
CA PRO A 77 -6.01 -15.14 12.99
C PRO A 77 -4.83 -14.20 13.21
N TRP A 78 -3.81 -14.66 13.96
CA TRP A 78 -2.59 -13.90 14.22
C TRP A 78 -1.75 -13.69 12.96
N PHE A 79 -1.68 -14.68 12.06
CA PHE A 79 -0.92 -14.60 10.82
C PHE A 79 -1.61 -13.66 9.84
N ILE A 80 -2.94 -13.74 9.73
CA ILE A 80 -3.72 -12.80 8.92
C ILE A 80 -3.52 -11.35 9.42
N LEU A 81 -3.55 -11.11 10.73
CA LEU A 81 -3.27 -9.78 11.30
C LEU A 81 -1.85 -9.28 10.99
N LEU A 82 -0.84 -10.11 11.24
CA LEU A 82 0.57 -9.72 11.12
C LEU A 82 1.06 -9.64 9.68
N ALA A 83 0.62 -10.53 8.80
CA ALA A 83 1.14 -10.65 7.43
C ALA A 83 0.27 -9.94 6.40
N ASN A 84 -1.02 -9.72 6.68
CA ASN A 84 -1.94 -9.05 5.75
C ASN A 84 -2.29 -7.64 6.24
N TYR A 85 -2.96 -7.51 7.38
CA TYR A 85 -3.49 -6.21 7.80
C TYR A 85 -2.42 -5.21 8.26
N LEU A 86 -1.42 -5.65 9.02
CA LEU A 86 -0.36 -4.75 9.52
C LEU A 86 0.47 -4.12 8.39
N PRO A 87 1.03 -4.90 7.44
CA PRO A 87 1.80 -4.33 6.35
C PRO A 87 0.98 -3.39 5.48
N LEU A 88 -0.30 -3.73 5.24
CA LEU A 88 -1.20 -2.94 4.41
C LEU A 88 -1.57 -1.62 5.09
N THR A 89 -1.89 -1.63 6.39
CA THR A 89 -2.15 -0.40 7.16
C THR A 89 -0.90 0.46 7.28
N ILE A 90 0.26 -0.11 7.60
CA ILE A 90 1.53 0.62 7.68
C ILE A 90 1.87 1.26 6.32
N GLY A 91 1.76 0.49 5.23
CA GLY A 91 2.05 0.99 3.89
C GLY A 91 1.13 2.13 3.48
N VAL A 92 -0.17 2.02 3.74
CA VAL A 92 -1.15 3.09 3.48
C VAL A 92 -0.86 4.31 4.35
N THR A 93 -0.62 4.15 5.65
CA THR A 93 -0.33 5.27 6.57
C THR A 93 0.94 6.01 6.18
N ILE A 94 2.01 5.30 5.84
CA ILE A 94 3.26 5.93 5.36
C ILE A 94 3.00 6.66 4.05
N GLY A 95 2.31 6.03 3.10
CA GLY A 95 1.94 6.66 1.83
C GLY A 95 1.19 7.97 2.06
N LEU A 96 0.13 7.93 2.86
CA LEU A 96 -0.71 9.08 3.20
C LEU A 96 0.07 10.18 3.92
N PHE A 97 0.91 9.80 4.89
CA PHE A 97 1.74 10.73 5.66
C PHE A 97 2.74 11.47 4.76
N VAL A 98 3.39 10.74 3.84
CA VAL A 98 4.34 11.33 2.90
C VAL A 98 3.62 12.23 1.90
N THR A 99 2.45 11.82 1.40
CA THR A 99 1.59 12.68 0.56
C THR A 99 1.24 13.95 1.31
N TRP A 100 0.72 13.82 2.53
CA TRP A 100 0.36 14.95 3.35
C TRP A 100 1.54 15.89 3.57
N ARG A 101 2.71 15.37 3.89
CA ARG A 101 3.92 16.17 4.15
C ARG A 101 4.38 16.97 2.93
N TYR A 102 4.28 16.40 1.73
CA TYR A 102 4.61 17.09 0.47
C TYR A 102 3.55 18.15 0.12
N TRP A 103 2.27 17.79 0.22
CA TRP A 103 1.17 18.64 -0.23
C TRP A 103 0.78 19.70 0.79
N SER A 104 1.10 19.51 2.07
CA SER A 104 0.89 20.52 3.12
C SER A 104 1.61 21.82 2.82
N TRP A 105 2.77 21.78 2.15
CA TRP A 105 3.45 22.99 1.70
C TRP A 105 2.63 23.73 0.64
N LEU A 106 2.11 23.01 -0.36
CA LEU A 106 1.28 23.58 -1.43
C LEU A 106 0.01 24.25 -0.88
N ILE A 107 -0.66 23.60 0.07
CA ILE A 107 -1.87 24.13 0.73
C ILE A 107 -1.53 25.40 1.53
N THR A 108 -0.37 25.42 2.18
CA THR A 108 0.07 26.59 2.95
C THR A 108 0.39 27.78 2.04
N GLU A 109 1.01 27.53 0.89
CA GLU A 109 1.34 28.56 -0.10
C GLU A 109 0.07 29.15 -0.74
N TYR A 110 -0.89 28.29 -1.10
CA TYR A 110 -2.18 28.71 -1.68
C TYR A 110 -3.07 29.46 -0.67
N ALA A 111 -2.99 29.12 0.62
CA ALA A 111 -3.70 29.85 1.67
C ALA A 111 -3.12 31.24 1.98
N ARG A 112 -1.93 31.56 1.43
CA ARG A 112 -1.22 32.83 1.64
C ARG A 112 -1.37 33.82 0.49
N GLN A 113 -1.81 33.35 -0.68
CA GLN A 113 -2.14 34.18 -1.85
C GLN A 113 -3.61 34.61 -1.80
#